data_AF-A0A090WY58-F1
#
_entry.id   AF-A0A090WY58-F1
#
_cell.length_a   1.000
_cell.length_b   1.000
_cell.length_c   1.000
_cell.angle_alpha   90.00
_cell.angle_beta   90.00
_cell.angle_gamma   90.00
#
_symmetry.space_group_name_H-M   'P 1'
#
loop_
_entity.id
_entity.type
_entity.pdbx_description
1 polymer ?
#
loop_
_entity_poly.entity_id
_entity_poly.type
_entity_poly.pdbx_seq_one_letter_code
_entity_poly.pdbx_strand_id
1 'polypeptide(L)'
;MINCKDLGDVPWYDEPISPDDTEALNKAQDSRQFITDKILEDLDWAIANLNEEKNTYEVTKYTALALKSRVGLYEGGTFEKYRAISGYEKYLEASVSASEALIDNSPYQVYSTGSPEKDYVELFNAHDANQTEVILARAYSQELSIAHNVNYYTTTSSYGRPGMPKDLVNSYLNADGTRFTDQVNYNQIPFIEEVKDRDPRLSQTIRTPGYTRKGQSIVLAPNLGATVTGYQIIKYVTEPVYDTNSQSITDLPLYRFAEVLLNFAEAKAELGHLTQVDLDKSINLLKQRVNMPNLILDDANAAADNFMASQYINVTGSNKGGVILEIRRERRIELFMENFRWDDIVRWKAGEALTQPIRGLYFDGVGSYDLTGDGETNVVLYEGEQPANPIAGVQYYKLGSDFTLDANGLIDPHPDYNNRTFDEDKDYLYPIPRLELQLNPNLNQNPNWE
;
A
#
# COMPACT_ATOMS: atom_id res chain seq x y z
N MET A 1 11.21 2.16 16.62
CA MET A 1 10.95 1.58 15.28
C MET A 1 11.66 2.30 14.14
N ILE A 2 11.71 3.65 14.11
CA ILE A 2 12.14 4.42 12.92
C ILE A 2 13.51 3.97 12.37
N ASN A 3 14.48 3.61 13.21
CA ASN A 3 15.82 3.30 12.72
C ASN A 3 16.08 1.81 12.45
N CYS A 4 15.48 0.87 13.20
CA CYS A 4 15.79 -0.56 13.06
C CYS A 4 15.26 -1.16 11.74
N LYS A 5 14.07 -0.74 11.30
CA LYS A 5 13.49 -1.23 10.05
C LYS A 5 14.33 -0.85 8.82
N ASP A 6 14.95 0.33 8.91
CA ASP A 6 15.67 1.02 7.85
C ASP A 6 17.18 0.69 7.87
N LEU A 7 17.77 0.59 9.06
CA LEU A 7 19.22 0.43 9.27
C LEU A 7 19.61 -0.96 9.78
N GLY A 8 18.66 -1.84 10.09
CA GLY A 8 18.95 -3.15 10.65
C GLY A 8 19.38 -3.06 12.12
N ASP A 9 20.51 -3.68 12.45
CA ASP A 9 21.04 -3.70 13.81
C ASP A 9 21.43 -2.28 14.25
N VAL A 10 20.94 -1.85 15.41
CA VAL A 10 21.20 -0.52 15.97
C VAL A 10 21.46 -0.62 17.49
N PRO A 11 22.25 0.28 18.09
CA PRO A 11 22.42 0.28 19.54
C PRO A 11 21.07 0.57 20.23
N TRP A 12 20.69 -0.28 21.18
CA TRP A 12 19.48 -0.11 21.99
C TRP A 12 19.83 0.48 23.36
N TYR A 13 18.97 1.36 23.86
CA TYR A 13 19.09 1.98 25.17
C TYR A 13 17.70 2.06 25.81
N ASP A 14 17.58 1.65 27.07
CA ASP A 14 16.41 1.80 27.93
C ASP A 14 16.46 3.03 28.85
N GLU A 15 17.56 3.78 28.79
CA GLU A 15 17.76 4.96 29.61
C GLU A 15 18.38 6.13 28.83
N PRO A 16 18.18 7.38 29.30
CA PRO A 16 18.86 8.53 28.72
C PRO A 16 20.38 8.43 28.91
N ILE A 17 21.12 8.63 27.82
CA ILE A 17 22.58 8.59 27.82
C ILE A 17 23.14 9.96 28.24
N SER A 18 24.10 9.97 29.16
CA SER A 18 24.85 11.17 29.52
C SER A 18 25.86 11.54 28.42
N PRO A 19 26.09 12.83 28.11
CA PRO A 19 27.12 13.23 27.14
C PRO A 19 28.54 12.85 27.56
N ASP A 20 28.77 12.57 28.85
CA ASP A 20 30.06 12.14 29.38
C ASP A 20 30.20 10.60 29.46
N ASP A 21 29.13 9.84 29.16
CA ASP A 21 29.15 8.38 29.14
C ASP A 21 29.69 7.86 27.81
N THR A 22 31.01 7.91 27.68
CA THR A 22 31.70 7.47 26.46
C THR A 22 31.53 5.97 26.17
N GLU A 23 31.19 5.15 27.15
CA GLU A 23 30.96 3.71 26.93
C GLU A 23 29.60 3.51 26.26
N ALA A 24 28.54 4.10 26.82
CA ALA A 24 27.21 4.06 26.22
C ALA A 24 27.18 4.74 24.84
N LEU A 25 27.79 5.92 24.69
CA LEU A 25 27.84 6.63 23.39
C LEU A 25 28.56 5.84 22.29
N ASN A 26 29.50 4.97 22.66
CA ASN A 26 30.23 4.11 21.73
C ASN A 26 29.74 2.65 21.74
N LYS A 27 28.53 2.38 22.24
CA LYS A 27 27.97 1.02 22.25
C LYS A 27 27.87 0.47 20.82
N ALA A 28 28.23 -0.79 20.64
CA ALA A 28 28.02 -1.49 19.37
C ALA A 28 26.52 -1.72 19.10
N GLN A 29 26.19 -2.13 17.87
CA GLN A 29 24.81 -2.44 17.50
C GLN A 29 24.29 -3.66 18.27
N ASP A 30 23.04 -3.61 18.72
CA ASP A 30 22.32 -4.79 19.17
C ASP A 30 21.59 -5.43 18.00
N SER A 31 21.43 -6.76 18.05
CA SER A 31 20.73 -7.50 16.99
C SER A 31 19.27 -7.03 16.85
N ARG A 32 18.77 -7.02 15.62
CA ARG A 32 17.36 -6.76 15.29
C ARG A 32 16.39 -7.63 16.10
N GLN A 33 16.75 -8.90 16.34
CA GLN A 33 15.94 -9.82 17.13
C GLN A 33 15.82 -9.36 18.59
N PHE A 34 16.93 -8.98 19.23
CA PHE A 34 16.94 -8.41 20.59
C PHE A 34 16.09 -7.12 20.68
N ILE A 35 16.25 -6.21 19.71
CA ILE A 35 15.47 -4.97 19.67
C ILE A 35 13.98 -5.28 19.52
N THR A 36 13.63 -6.25 18.68
CA THR A 36 12.23 -6.67 18.47
C THR A 36 11.66 -7.27 19.75
N ASP A 37 12.43 -8.07 20.49
CA ASP A 37 12.03 -8.59 21.80
C ASP A 37 11.74 -7.43 22.78
N LYS A 38 12.60 -6.41 22.83
CA LYS A 38 12.38 -5.21 23.67
C LYS A 38 11.14 -4.42 23.26
N ILE A 39 10.89 -4.27 21.97
CA ILE A 39 9.66 -3.63 21.48
C ILE A 39 8.43 -4.42 21.91
N LEU A 40 8.46 -5.76 21.84
CA LEU A 40 7.34 -6.58 22.29
C LEU A 40 7.14 -6.52 23.80
N GLU A 41 8.21 -6.49 24.60
CA GLU A 41 8.14 -6.28 26.05
C GLU A 41 7.42 -4.96 26.40
N ASP A 42 7.81 -3.86 25.74
CA ASP A 42 7.19 -2.54 25.94
C ASP A 42 5.71 -2.52 25.51
N LEU A 43 5.39 -3.18 24.40
CA LEU A 43 4.01 -3.28 23.90
C LEU A 43 3.14 -4.13 24.83
N ASP A 44 3.68 -5.21 25.40
CA ASP A 44 2.97 -6.02 26.39
C ASP A 44 2.69 -5.23 27.66
N TRP A 45 3.66 -4.46 28.13
CA TRP A 45 3.44 -3.52 29.23
C TRP A 45 2.37 -2.49 28.87
N ALA A 46 2.42 -1.89 27.68
CA ALA A 46 1.44 -0.91 27.24
C ALA A 46 0.02 -1.50 27.15
N ILE A 47 -0.14 -2.72 26.60
CA ILE A 47 -1.43 -3.41 26.50
C ILE A 47 -2.03 -3.67 27.89
N ALA A 48 -1.19 -3.97 28.89
CA ALA A 48 -1.63 -4.21 30.27
C ALA A 48 -1.99 -2.93 31.04
N ASN A 49 -1.47 -1.76 30.64
CA ASN A 49 -1.56 -0.53 31.42
C ASN A 49 -2.36 0.60 30.75
N LEU A 50 -2.59 0.56 29.43
CA LEU A 50 -3.40 1.54 28.72
C LEU A 50 -4.90 1.26 28.86
N ASN A 51 -5.70 2.32 28.75
CA ASN A 51 -7.15 2.21 28.82
C ASN A 51 -7.75 1.52 27.60
N GLU A 52 -8.97 1.00 27.75
CA GLU A 52 -9.76 0.33 26.71
C GLU A 52 -10.80 1.26 26.06
N GLU A 53 -10.60 2.58 26.16
CA GLU A 53 -11.51 3.55 25.53
C GLU A 53 -11.36 3.49 24.01
N LYS A 54 -12.48 3.65 23.31
CA LYS A 54 -12.46 3.80 21.86
C LYS A 54 -12.14 5.26 21.52
N ASN A 55 -10.90 5.53 21.11
CA ASN A 55 -10.46 6.87 20.76
C ASN A 55 -9.55 6.85 19.52
N THR A 56 -9.93 7.62 18.49
CA THR A 56 -9.25 7.67 17.19
C THR A 56 -8.04 8.62 17.18
N TYR A 57 -7.81 9.42 18.22
CA TYR A 57 -6.73 10.42 18.24
C TYR A 57 -5.79 10.29 19.44
N GLU A 58 -6.08 9.38 20.36
CA GLU A 58 -5.23 9.09 21.52
C GLU A 58 -4.76 7.64 21.48
N VAL A 59 -3.58 7.39 22.06
CA VAL A 59 -3.04 6.03 22.18
C VAL A 59 -3.80 5.28 23.26
N THR A 60 -4.38 4.14 22.89
CA THR A 60 -5.16 3.26 23.77
C THR A 60 -4.59 1.84 23.73
N LYS A 61 -5.14 0.93 24.54
CA LYS A 61 -4.81 -0.50 24.47
C LYS A 61 -4.95 -1.06 23.05
N TYR A 62 -5.95 -0.60 22.30
CA TYR A 62 -6.19 -1.05 20.92
C TYR A 62 -5.09 -0.57 19.96
N THR A 63 -4.55 0.64 20.16
CA THR A 63 -3.38 1.12 19.42
C THR A 63 -2.17 0.23 19.67
N ALA A 64 -1.92 -0.14 20.94
CA ALA A 64 -0.81 -1.00 21.30
C ALA A 64 -0.97 -2.42 20.73
N LEU A 65 -2.19 -2.98 20.74
CA LEU A 65 -2.49 -4.27 20.09
C LEU A 65 -2.27 -4.21 18.58
N ALA A 66 -2.72 -3.15 17.90
CA ALA A 66 -2.55 -3.00 16.45
C ALA A 66 -1.07 -2.90 16.09
N LEU A 67 -0.29 -2.17 16.89
CA LEU A 67 1.15 -2.06 16.71
C LEU A 67 1.88 -3.37 17.01
N LYS A 68 1.49 -4.12 18.05
CA LYS A 68 2.02 -5.45 18.33
C LYS A 68 1.75 -6.43 17.20
N SER A 69 0.54 -6.40 16.64
CA SER A 69 0.18 -7.15 15.43
C SER A 69 1.13 -6.86 14.27
N ARG A 70 1.39 -5.58 13.98
CA ARG A 70 2.32 -5.14 12.93
C ARG A 70 3.76 -5.56 13.21
N VAL A 71 4.31 -5.27 14.39
CA VAL A 71 5.70 -5.60 14.75
C VAL A 71 5.93 -7.10 14.69
N GLY A 72 5.01 -7.91 15.24
CA GLY A 72 5.11 -9.36 15.21
C GLY A 72 5.09 -9.94 13.79
N LEU A 73 4.28 -9.36 12.89
CA LEU A 73 4.23 -9.80 11.49
C LEU A 73 5.48 -9.38 10.70
N TYR A 74 5.91 -8.14 10.88
CA TYR A 74 6.95 -7.52 10.06
C TYR A 74 8.34 -7.92 10.53
N GLU A 75 8.76 -7.34 11.65
CA GLU A 75 10.15 -7.28 12.09
C GLU A 75 10.65 -8.66 12.51
N GLY A 76 9.94 -9.30 13.43
CA GLY A 76 10.35 -10.60 13.95
C GLY A 76 9.78 -11.78 13.16
N GLY A 77 8.63 -11.63 12.50
CA GLY A 77 7.96 -12.74 11.83
C GLY A 77 8.45 -12.99 10.40
N THR A 78 7.88 -12.26 9.45
CA THR A 78 8.12 -12.51 8.02
C THR A 78 9.53 -12.11 7.58
N PHE A 79 10.09 -11.00 8.08
CA PHE A 79 11.45 -10.59 7.75
C PHE A 79 12.48 -11.67 8.09
N GLU A 80 12.39 -12.25 9.30
CA GLU A 80 13.27 -13.34 9.77
C GLU A 80 13.02 -14.63 8.99
N LYS A 81 11.75 -15.01 8.78
CA LYS A 81 11.36 -16.21 8.03
C LYS A 81 11.98 -16.23 6.62
N TYR A 82 11.82 -15.17 5.85
CA TYR A 82 12.32 -15.10 4.46
C TYR A 82 13.85 -14.91 4.38
N ARG A 83 14.53 -14.80 5.53
CA ARG A 83 15.99 -14.78 5.66
C ARG A 83 16.54 -16.01 6.40
N ALA A 84 15.70 -17.02 6.65
CA ALA A 84 16.05 -18.24 7.36
C ALA A 84 16.66 -18.01 8.76
N ILE A 85 16.24 -16.94 9.44
CA ILE A 85 16.62 -16.66 10.83
C ILE A 85 15.67 -17.47 11.74
N SER A 86 16.21 -18.23 12.69
CA SER A 86 15.43 -19.11 13.56
C SER A 86 14.70 -18.33 14.67
N GLY A 87 13.54 -18.85 15.10
CA GLY A 87 12.78 -18.29 16.22
C GLY A 87 11.73 -17.27 15.79
N TYR A 88 11.50 -17.11 14.48
CA TYR A 88 10.51 -16.18 13.94
C TYR A 88 9.08 -16.51 14.38
N GLU A 89 8.81 -17.77 14.73
CA GLU A 89 7.47 -18.26 15.07
C GLU A 89 6.87 -17.52 16.26
N LYS A 90 7.66 -17.20 17.29
CA LYS A 90 7.19 -16.47 18.48
C LYS A 90 6.63 -15.09 18.12
N TYR A 91 7.17 -14.44 17.08
CA TYR A 91 6.72 -13.13 16.64
C TYR A 91 5.44 -13.22 15.80
N LEU A 92 5.32 -14.24 14.95
CA LEU A 92 4.07 -14.53 14.25
C LEU A 92 2.95 -14.90 15.24
N GLU A 93 3.24 -15.68 16.28
CA GLU A 93 2.29 -15.99 17.35
C GLU A 93 1.87 -14.74 18.14
N ALA A 94 2.81 -13.83 18.42
CA ALA A 94 2.50 -12.53 19.01
C ALA A 94 1.60 -11.68 18.09
N SER A 95 1.82 -11.72 16.78
CA SER A 95 0.97 -11.04 15.79
C SER A 95 -0.45 -11.61 15.76
N VAL A 96 -0.56 -12.94 15.71
CA VAL A 96 -1.85 -13.64 15.77
C VAL A 96 -2.60 -13.28 17.05
N SER A 97 -1.95 -13.41 18.21
CA SER A 97 -2.60 -13.18 19.51
C SER A 97 -3.10 -11.75 19.67
N ALA A 98 -2.30 -10.75 19.27
CA ALA A 98 -2.70 -9.35 19.33
C ALA A 98 -3.85 -9.04 18.35
N SER A 99 -3.83 -9.65 17.16
CA SER A 99 -4.88 -9.46 16.18
C SER A 99 -6.18 -10.14 16.58
N GLU A 100 -6.13 -11.37 17.11
CA GLU A 100 -7.31 -12.07 17.67
C GLU A 100 -7.94 -11.28 18.82
N ALA A 101 -7.12 -10.72 19.72
CA ALA A 101 -7.63 -9.88 20.79
C ALA A 101 -8.45 -8.67 20.26
N LEU A 102 -7.99 -8.04 19.18
CA LEU A 102 -8.71 -6.95 18.51
C LEU A 102 -9.96 -7.44 17.77
N ILE A 103 -9.86 -8.54 17.03
CA ILE A 103 -10.98 -9.12 16.27
C ILE A 103 -12.11 -9.54 17.21
N ASP A 104 -11.77 -10.19 18.32
CA ASP A 104 -12.76 -10.84 19.19
C ASP A 104 -13.28 -9.91 20.30
N ASN A 105 -12.49 -8.93 20.75
CA ASN A 105 -12.81 -8.17 21.98
C ASN A 105 -12.81 -6.63 21.83
N SER A 106 -12.52 -6.09 20.65
CA SER A 106 -12.50 -4.62 20.45
C SER A 106 -13.83 -4.08 19.90
N PRO A 107 -14.09 -2.77 20.03
CA PRO A 107 -15.27 -2.13 19.45
C PRO A 107 -15.06 -1.66 18.00
N TYR A 108 -13.99 -2.12 17.33
CA TYR A 108 -13.67 -1.77 15.94
C TYR A 108 -14.18 -2.82 14.98
N GLN A 109 -14.63 -2.37 13.81
CA GLN A 109 -15.19 -3.21 12.76
C GLN A 109 -14.80 -2.63 11.40
N VAL A 110 -14.94 -3.44 10.35
CA VAL A 110 -14.82 -2.93 8.97
C VAL A 110 -15.95 -1.93 8.73
N TYR A 111 -15.61 -0.75 8.22
CA TYR A 111 -16.60 0.27 7.90
C TYR A 111 -17.45 -0.18 6.72
N SER A 112 -18.77 -0.20 6.89
CA SER A 112 -19.72 -0.39 5.80
C SER A 112 -21.04 0.30 6.12
N THR A 113 -21.64 0.93 5.10
CA THR A 113 -22.99 1.49 5.14
C THR A 113 -24.00 0.64 4.37
N GLY A 114 -23.56 -0.51 3.84
CA GLY A 114 -24.31 -1.31 2.87
C GLY A 114 -24.23 -0.76 1.44
N SER A 115 -23.28 0.13 1.16
CA SER A 115 -23.07 0.75 -0.16
C SER A 115 -21.70 0.32 -0.73
N PRO A 116 -21.56 -0.90 -1.27
CA PRO A 116 -20.26 -1.46 -1.65
C PRO A 116 -19.48 -0.64 -2.70
N GLU A 117 -20.21 0.11 -3.54
CA GLU A 117 -19.63 1.02 -4.55
C GLU A 117 -19.10 2.34 -3.98
N LYS A 118 -19.32 2.61 -2.68
CA LYS A 118 -18.96 3.88 -2.03
C LYS A 118 -18.24 3.72 -0.69
N ASP A 119 -18.48 2.63 0.03
CA ASP A 119 -17.98 2.43 1.39
C ASP A 119 -16.46 2.57 1.47
N TYR A 120 -15.71 2.13 0.44
CA TYR A 120 -14.26 2.26 0.43
C TYR A 120 -13.82 3.71 0.19
N VAL A 121 -14.34 4.40 -0.82
CA VAL A 121 -13.93 5.79 -1.10
C VAL A 121 -14.37 6.77 -0.01
N GLU A 122 -15.54 6.55 0.60
CA GLU A 122 -16.07 7.40 1.67
C GLU A 122 -15.26 7.27 2.96
N LEU A 123 -14.62 6.12 3.21
CA LEU A 123 -13.69 5.95 4.33
C LEU A 123 -12.50 6.93 4.25
N PHE A 124 -12.01 7.22 3.05
CA PHE A 124 -10.79 8.02 2.84
C PHE A 124 -11.06 9.46 2.41
N ASN A 125 -12.25 9.78 1.88
CA ASN A 125 -12.56 11.14 1.41
C ASN A 125 -13.33 11.98 2.45
N ALA A 126 -13.57 11.46 3.65
CA ALA A 126 -14.07 12.23 4.79
C ALA A 126 -12.99 13.21 5.30
N HIS A 127 -13.41 14.27 6.00
CA HIS A 127 -12.44 15.14 6.69
C HIS A 127 -12.02 14.50 8.00
N ASP A 128 -12.97 14.05 8.82
CA ASP A 128 -12.70 13.34 10.06
C ASP A 128 -12.49 11.84 9.83
N ALA A 129 -11.56 11.24 10.56
CA ALA A 129 -11.33 9.80 10.53
C ALA A 129 -12.55 9.01 10.99
N ASN A 130 -12.90 7.95 10.26
CA ASN A 130 -14.03 7.09 10.60
C ASN A 130 -13.73 6.28 11.87
N GLN A 131 -14.46 6.57 12.95
CA GLN A 131 -14.25 5.91 14.24
C GLN A 131 -14.63 4.42 14.24
N THR A 132 -15.39 3.92 13.25
CA THR A 132 -15.76 2.49 13.19
C THR A 132 -14.54 1.61 12.89
N GLU A 133 -13.73 2.02 11.91
CA GLU A 133 -12.58 1.23 11.42
C GLU A 133 -11.22 1.81 11.85
N VAL A 134 -11.09 3.13 12.00
CA VAL A 134 -9.80 3.77 12.28
C VAL A 134 -9.51 3.73 13.78
N ILE A 135 -8.43 3.03 14.15
CA ILE A 135 -7.97 2.83 15.53
C ILE A 135 -7.17 4.03 16.02
N LEU A 136 -6.34 4.60 15.16
CA LEU A 136 -5.61 5.84 15.44
C LEU A 136 -5.39 6.60 14.12
N ALA A 137 -5.61 7.90 14.15
CA ALA A 137 -5.42 8.82 13.05
C ALA A 137 -4.58 10.03 13.49
N ARG A 138 -3.96 10.67 12.51
CA ARG A 138 -3.45 12.03 12.68
C ARG A 138 -4.54 13.01 12.26
N ALA A 139 -4.93 13.88 13.19
CA ALA A 139 -5.88 14.94 12.93
C ALA A 139 -5.27 16.08 12.08
N TYR A 140 -6.05 16.62 11.16
CA TYR A 140 -5.73 17.85 10.42
C TYR A 140 -6.84 18.89 10.57
N SER A 141 -6.46 20.15 10.69
CA SER A 141 -7.38 21.25 10.94
C SER A 141 -6.86 22.54 10.32
N GLN A 142 -7.68 23.13 9.46
CA GLN A 142 -7.39 24.45 8.89
C GLN A 142 -7.34 25.52 9.98
N GLU A 143 -8.21 25.44 11.00
CA GLU A 143 -8.27 26.41 12.10
C GLU A 143 -6.97 26.43 12.91
N LEU A 144 -6.35 25.25 13.09
CA LEU A 144 -5.06 25.11 13.76
C LEU A 144 -3.85 25.26 12.82
N SER A 145 -4.08 25.54 11.53
CA SER A 145 -3.05 25.59 10.48
C SER A 145 -2.24 24.27 10.36
N ILE A 146 -2.90 23.14 10.61
CA ILE A 146 -2.33 21.80 10.46
C ILE A 146 -2.97 21.16 9.24
N ALA A 147 -2.29 21.24 8.09
CA ALA A 147 -2.78 20.74 6.82
C ALA A 147 -1.71 19.89 6.12
N HIS A 148 -2.12 19.18 5.07
CA HIS A 148 -1.25 18.41 4.18
C HIS A 148 -1.61 18.69 2.71
N ASN A 149 -0.96 17.95 1.80
CA ASN A 149 -1.00 18.24 0.36
C ASN A 149 -1.67 17.15 -0.47
N VAL A 150 -2.41 16.20 0.11
CA VAL A 150 -2.83 15.00 -0.65
C VAL A 150 -3.69 15.32 -1.88
N ASN A 151 -4.62 16.28 -1.77
CA ASN A 151 -5.41 16.73 -2.92
C ASN A 151 -4.50 17.37 -3.95
N TYR A 152 -3.76 18.41 -3.56
CA TYR A 152 -2.85 19.14 -4.45
C TYR A 152 -1.85 18.22 -5.18
N TYR A 153 -1.29 17.24 -4.46
CA TYR A 153 -0.36 16.23 -4.98
C TYR A 153 -0.99 15.35 -6.05
N THR A 154 -2.27 15.00 -5.91
CA THR A 154 -2.97 14.04 -6.76
C THR A 154 -3.76 14.68 -7.91
N THR A 155 -4.15 15.95 -7.78
CA THR A 155 -5.02 16.63 -8.75
C THR A 155 -4.28 17.62 -9.65
N THR A 156 -3.08 18.08 -9.27
CA THR A 156 -2.39 19.17 -9.97
C THR A 156 -1.23 18.67 -10.82
N SER A 157 -1.19 19.10 -12.10
CA SER A 157 -0.15 18.72 -13.07
C SER A 157 1.24 19.26 -12.76
N SER A 158 1.36 20.34 -11.98
CA SER A 158 2.63 20.97 -11.65
C SER A 158 3.27 20.49 -10.34
N TYR A 159 2.73 19.44 -9.70
CA TYR A 159 3.20 19.00 -8.39
C TYR A 159 3.57 17.51 -8.37
N GLY A 160 2.68 16.61 -7.96
CA GLY A 160 3.02 15.19 -7.76
C GLY A 160 2.89 14.33 -9.02
N ARG A 161 1.75 14.44 -9.69
CA ARG A 161 1.33 13.56 -10.79
C ARG A 161 1.40 12.05 -10.45
N PRO A 162 1.01 11.60 -9.24
CA PRO A 162 1.06 10.18 -8.91
C PRO A 162 0.11 9.38 -9.79
N GLY A 163 0.50 8.14 -10.07
CA GLY A 163 -0.29 7.23 -10.89
C GLY A 163 -0.25 5.81 -10.33
N MET A 164 -1.36 5.09 -10.45
CA MET A 164 -1.38 3.67 -10.10
C MET A 164 -0.62 2.89 -11.19
N PRO A 165 0.40 2.09 -10.85
CA PRO A 165 1.11 1.30 -11.85
C PRO A 165 0.21 0.18 -12.39
N LYS A 166 0.35 -0.15 -13.67
CA LYS A 166 -0.50 -1.14 -14.35
C LYS A 166 -0.41 -2.52 -13.72
N ASP A 167 0.72 -2.90 -13.14
CA ASP A 167 0.85 -4.18 -12.44
C ASP A 167 -0.06 -4.26 -11.19
N LEU A 168 -0.31 -3.13 -10.52
CA LEU A 168 -1.31 -3.03 -9.46
C LEU A 168 -2.73 -3.07 -10.05
N VAL A 169 -3.02 -2.33 -11.12
CA VAL A 169 -4.34 -2.40 -11.80
C VAL A 169 -4.67 -3.83 -12.21
N ASN A 170 -3.70 -4.56 -12.74
CA ASN A 170 -3.81 -5.97 -13.11
C ASN A 170 -4.02 -6.89 -11.90
N SER A 171 -3.59 -6.48 -10.70
CA SER A 171 -3.78 -7.27 -9.48
C SER A 171 -5.23 -7.27 -8.99
N TYR A 172 -6.03 -6.24 -9.30
CA TYR A 172 -7.46 -6.23 -8.96
C TYR A 172 -8.18 -7.39 -9.69
N LEU A 173 -9.03 -8.11 -8.98
CA LEU A 173 -9.82 -9.19 -9.57
C LEU A 173 -10.96 -8.61 -10.42
N ASN A 174 -11.59 -9.46 -11.23
CA ASN A 174 -12.92 -9.18 -11.78
C ASN A 174 -13.95 -9.21 -10.65
N ALA A 175 -15.13 -8.59 -10.85
CA ALA A 175 -16.19 -8.51 -9.85
C ALA A 175 -16.71 -9.89 -9.41
N ASP A 176 -16.54 -10.92 -10.24
CA ASP A 176 -16.87 -12.31 -9.94
C ASP A 176 -15.74 -13.08 -9.22
N GLY A 177 -14.65 -12.39 -8.85
CA GLY A 177 -13.50 -12.98 -8.16
C GLY A 177 -12.48 -13.67 -9.08
N THR A 178 -12.73 -13.75 -10.40
CA THR A 178 -11.77 -14.31 -11.34
C THR A 178 -10.59 -13.37 -11.58
N ARG A 179 -9.45 -13.91 -12.01
CA ARG A 179 -8.24 -13.12 -12.25
C ARG A 179 -8.35 -12.38 -13.57
N PHE A 180 -8.17 -11.06 -13.53
CA PHE A 180 -8.12 -10.25 -14.74
C PHE A 180 -6.99 -10.67 -15.69
N THR A 181 -5.86 -11.11 -15.11
CA THR A 181 -4.63 -11.51 -15.83
C THR A 181 -4.70 -12.87 -16.51
N ASP A 182 -5.77 -13.64 -16.31
CA ASP A 182 -5.99 -14.90 -17.06
C ASP A 182 -6.50 -14.63 -18.48
N GLN A 183 -6.89 -13.39 -18.78
CA GLN A 183 -7.33 -12.97 -20.11
C GLN A 183 -6.15 -12.84 -21.08
N VAL A 184 -6.37 -13.25 -22.33
CA VAL A 184 -5.40 -13.04 -23.41
C VAL A 184 -5.19 -11.54 -23.62
N ASN A 185 -3.93 -11.12 -23.72
CA ASN A 185 -3.55 -9.72 -23.92
C ASN A 185 -4.14 -8.78 -22.85
N TYR A 186 -4.24 -9.21 -21.59
CA TYR A 186 -4.77 -8.38 -20.49
C TYR A 186 -4.11 -6.98 -20.39
N ASN A 187 -2.86 -6.84 -20.86
CA ASN A 187 -2.16 -5.55 -20.90
C ASN A 187 -2.61 -4.62 -22.03
N GLN A 188 -3.26 -5.12 -23.09
CA GLN A 188 -3.65 -4.34 -24.28
C GLN A 188 -5.17 -4.13 -24.35
N ILE A 189 -5.84 -4.16 -23.19
CA ILE A 189 -7.27 -3.87 -23.08
C ILE A 189 -7.45 -2.35 -22.96
N PRO A 190 -8.28 -1.71 -23.80
CA PRO A 190 -8.59 -0.28 -23.70
C PRO A 190 -9.21 0.07 -22.33
N PHE A 191 -8.94 1.29 -21.85
CA PHE A 191 -9.25 1.72 -20.49
C PHE A 191 -10.69 1.42 -20.03
N ILE A 192 -11.70 1.72 -20.87
CA ILE A 192 -13.11 1.51 -20.53
C ILE A 192 -13.42 0.05 -20.24
N GLU A 193 -12.91 -0.86 -21.07
CA GLU A 193 -13.11 -2.30 -20.91
C GLU A 193 -12.24 -2.86 -19.77
N GLU A 194 -11.06 -2.28 -19.54
CA GLU A 194 -10.16 -2.70 -18.47
C GLU A 194 -10.77 -2.48 -17.08
N VAL A 195 -11.45 -1.35 -16.86
CA VAL A 195 -11.98 -0.99 -15.53
C VAL A 195 -13.41 -1.46 -15.29
N LYS A 196 -14.04 -2.06 -16.30
CA LYS A 196 -15.41 -2.55 -16.23
C LYS A 196 -15.48 -3.89 -15.51
N ASP A 197 -16.52 -4.06 -14.70
CA ASP A 197 -16.81 -5.31 -13.98
C ASP A 197 -15.60 -5.84 -13.17
N ARG A 198 -14.87 -4.92 -12.54
CA ARG A 198 -13.70 -5.19 -11.67
C ARG A 198 -14.08 -5.11 -10.20
N ASP A 199 -13.16 -5.52 -9.32
CA ASP A 199 -13.24 -5.26 -7.88
C ASP A 199 -13.59 -3.78 -7.63
N PRO A 200 -14.70 -3.45 -6.94
CA PRO A 200 -15.20 -2.08 -6.79
C PRO A 200 -14.22 -1.11 -6.12
N ARG A 201 -13.15 -1.62 -5.46
CA ARG A 201 -12.09 -0.74 -4.94
C ARG A 201 -11.31 -0.06 -6.05
N LEU A 202 -11.25 -0.61 -7.27
CA LEU A 202 -10.53 0.01 -8.38
C LEU A 202 -11.18 1.34 -8.77
N SER A 203 -12.49 1.35 -9.04
CA SER A 203 -13.26 2.57 -9.36
C SER A 203 -13.34 3.56 -8.19
N GLN A 204 -13.17 3.07 -6.96
CA GLN A 204 -13.08 3.88 -5.74
C GLN A 204 -11.66 4.41 -5.45
N THR A 205 -10.65 3.96 -6.20
CA THR A 205 -9.24 4.35 -6.01
C THR A 205 -8.69 5.16 -7.17
N ILE A 206 -9.18 4.96 -8.39
CA ILE A 206 -8.80 5.76 -9.58
C ILE A 206 -10.03 6.37 -10.26
N ARG A 207 -9.83 7.42 -11.07
CA ARG A 207 -10.90 7.99 -11.90
C ARG A 207 -11.28 6.99 -12.98
N THR A 208 -12.48 6.42 -12.90
CA THR A 208 -13.09 5.56 -13.92
C THR A 208 -14.29 6.25 -14.58
N PRO A 209 -14.87 5.70 -15.65
CA PRO A 209 -16.13 6.17 -16.22
C PRO A 209 -17.20 6.46 -15.15
N GLY A 210 -17.87 7.60 -15.28
CA GLY A 210 -18.88 8.08 -14.32
C GLY A 210 -18.35 8.79 -13.07
N TYR A 211 -17.03 8.94 -12.89
CA TYR A 211 -16.47 9.62 -11.72
C TYR A 211 -16.90 11.09 -11.63
N THR A 212 -17.49 11.47 -10.50
CA THR A 212 -17.76 12.86 -10.10
C THR A 212 -16.95 13.23 -8.86
N ARG A 213 -16.35 14.42 -8.86
CA ARG A 213 -15.65 14.96 -7.68
C ARG A 213 -16.63 15.13 -6.51
N LYS A 214 -16.20 14.85 -5.28
CA LYS A 214 -16.98 15.16 -4.08
C LYS A 214 -17.38 16.64 -4.07
N GLY A 215 -18.66 16.90 -3.79
CA GLY A 215 -19.25 18.24 -3.83
C GLY A 215 -19.56 18.76 -5.25
N GLN A 216 -19.39 17.95 -6.31
CA GLN A 216 -19.71 18.32 -7.69
C GLN A 216 -20.57 17.24 -8.37
N SER A 217 -21.16 17.62 -9.51
CA SER A 217 -22.00 16.75 -10.35
C SER A 217 -21.43 16.52 -11.75
N ILE A 218 -20.31 17.15 -12.08
CA ILE A 218 -19.67 17.04 -13.38
C ILE A 218 -18.88 15.73 -13.42
N VAL A 219 -19.13 14.92 -14.46
CA VAL A 219 -18.34 13.73 -14.76
C VAL A 219 -16.98 14.16 -15.31
N LEU A 220 -15.91 13.59 -14.78
CA LEU A 220 -14.54 13.94 -15.13
C LEU A 220 -13.78 12.71 -15.61
N ALA A 221 -13.25 12.80 -16.83
CA ALA A 221 -12.24 11.87 -17.33
C ALA A 221 -10.95 11.93 -16.48
N PRO A 222 -10.10 10.90 -16.54
CA PRO A 222 -8.72 11.00 -16.07
C PRO A 222 -8.00 12.19 -16.71
N ASN A 223 -7.34 13.01 -15.90
CA ASN A 223 -6.44 14.07 -16.35
C ASN A 223 -5.02 13.50 -16.45
N LEU A 224 -4.56 13.20 -17.66
CA LEU A 224 -3.25 12.62 -17.94
C LEU A 224 -2.09 13.60 -17.62
N GLY A 225 -2.41 14.89 -17.46
CA GLY A 225 -1.49 15.89 -16.95
C GLY A 225 -1.22 15.73 -15.45
N ALA A 226 -2.14 15.10 -14.70
CA ALA A 226 -2.06 14.91 -13.25
C ALA A 226 -1.69 13.47 -12.85
N THR A 227 -1.26 12.62 -13.78
CA THR A 227 -0.76 11.27 -13.50
C THR A 227 0.29 10.87 -14.53
N VAL A 228 1.36 10.22 -14.10
CA VAL A 228 2.39 9.71 -15.02
C VAL A 228 2.00 8.39 -15.70
N THR A 229 1.01 7.68 -15.17
CA THR A 229 0.59 6.35 -15.69
C THR A 229 -0.74 6.40 -16.45
N GLY A 230 -1.42 7.55 -16.47
CA GLY A 230 -2.79 7.65 -16.99
C GLY A 230 -3.87 7.18 -16.02
N TYR A 231 -3.57 6.27 -15.08
CA TYR A 231 -4.47 5.93 -13.97
C TYR A 231 -4.41 7.03 -12.91
N GLN A 232 -5.35 7.98 -12.96
CA GLN A 232 -5.40 9.09 -12.01
C GLN A 232 -6.03 8.64 -10.69
N ILE A 233 -5.32 8.83 -9.59
CA ILE A 233 -5.75 8.39 -8.26
C ILE A 233 -6.80 9.34 -7.67
N ILE A 234 -7.75 8.79 -6.88
CA ILE A 234 -8.81 9.53 -6.17
C ILE A 234 -8.91 9.19 -4.68
N LYS A 235 -8.11 8.24 -4.17
CA LYS A 235 -8.08 7.94 -2.74
C LYS A 235 -7.56 9.15 -1.95
N TYR A 236 -8.27 9.53 -0.88
CA TYR A 236 -8.10 10.78 -0.12
C TYR A 236 -8.50 12.08 -0.84
N VAL A 237 -9.01 12.00 -2.06
CA VAL A 237 -9.25 13.19 -2.88
C VAL A 237 -10.65 13.76 -2.55
N THR A 238 -10.74 14.96 -1.95
CA THR A 238 -12.00 15.55 -1.38
C THR A 238 -12.72 16.61 -2.23
N GLU A 239 -12.99 17.84 -1.78
CA GLU A 239 -13.58 18.91 -2.59
C GLU A 239 -12.48 19.74 -3.31
N PRO A 240 -12.78 20.39 -4.46
CA PRO A 240 -11.79 21.17 -5.22
C PRO A 240 -11.12 22.31 -4.44
N VAL A 241 -11.77 22.85 -3.40
CA VAL A 241 -11.21 23.94 -2.57
C VAL A 241 -9.88 23.55 -1.92
N TYR A 242 -9.61 22.25 -1.77
CA TYR A 242 -8.39 21.71 -1.17
C TYR A 242 -7.31 21.34 -2.21
N ASP A 243 -7.52 21.60 -3.50
CA ASP A 243 -6.56 21.34 -4.59
C ASP A 243 -5.45 22.42 -4.63
N THR A 244 -5.03 22.92 -3.46
CA THR A 244 -4.01 23.97 -3.30
C THR A 244 -3.01 23.58 -2.23
N ASN A 245 -1.79 24.10 -2.33
CA ASN A 245 -0.71 23.83 -1.39
C ASN A 245 -1.10 24.12 0.07
N SER A 246 -0.85 23.15 0.93
CA SER A 246 -1.09 23.11 2.37
C SER A 246 -2.55 23.40 2.75
N GLN A 247 -3.51 22.88 1.98
CA GLN A 247 -4.95 23.05 2.27
C GLN A 247 -5.68 21.76 2.65
N SER A 248 -5.15 20.56 2.38
CA SER A 248 -5.88 19.32 2.69
C SER A 248 -6.02 19.14 4.21
N ILE A 249 -7.23 18.83 4.66
CA ILE A 249 -7.59 18.64 6.08
C ILE A 249 -8.13 17.25 6.39
N THR A 250 -7.95 16.31 5.48
CA THR A 250 -8.43 14.94 5.69
C THR A 250 -7.53 14.24 6.68
N ASP A 251 -8.11 13.69 7.73
CA ASP A 251 -7.40 12.88 8.69
C ASP A 251 -6.76 11.66 8.02
N LEU A 252 -5.53 11.36 8.42
CA LEU A 252 -4.77 10.24 7.87
C LEU A 252 -4.72 9.10 8.89
N PRO A 253 -5.26 7.91 8.56
CA PRO A 253 -5.15 6.73 9.41
C PRO A 253 -3.68 6.33 9.63
N LEU A 254 -3.34 6.04 10.89
CA LEU A 254 -2.06 5.45 11.28
C LEU A 254 -2.20 3.94 11.55
N TYR A 255 -3.34 3.56 12.13
CA TYR A 255 -3.76 2.17 12.33
C TYR A 255 -5.26 2.07 12.05
N ARG A 256 -5.67 1.06 11.29
CA ARG A 256 -7.08 0.75 11.05
C ARG A 256 -7.32 -0.74 11.11
N PHE A 257 -8.55 -1.11 11.42
CA PHE A 257 -8.94 -2.49 11.71
C PHE A 257 -8.66 -3.44 10.53
N ALA A 258 -8.80 -3.00 9.28
CA ALA A 258 -8.48 -3.83 8.12
C ALA A 258 -7.02 -4.32 8.09
N GLU A 259 -6.05 -3.50 8.54
CA GLU A 259 -4.66 -3.92 8.64
C GLU A 259 -4.51 -5.09 9.62
N VAL A 260 -5.23 -5.03 10.74
CA VAL A 260 -5.24 -6.08 11.78
C VAL A 260 -5.78 -7.38 11.20
N LEU A 261 -6.85 -7.33 10.41
CA LEU A 261 -7.41 -8.50 9.72
C LEU A 261 -6.42 -9.12 8.74
N LEU A 262 -5.72 -8.28 7.97
CA LEU A 262 -4.69 -8.72 7.04
C LEU A 262 -3.49 -9.33 7.77
N ASN A 263 -3.05 -8.71 8.87
CA ASN A 263 -1.93 -9.20 9.67
C ASN A 263 -2.27 -10.57 10.29
N PHE A 264 -3.49 -10.73 10.82
CA PHE A 264 -3.99 -11.98 11.36
C PHE A 264 -3.95 -13.13 10.33
N ALA A 265 -4.55 -12.91 9.17
CA ALA A 265 -4.64 -13.91 8.12
C ALA A 265 -3.25 -14.30 7.60
N GLU A 266 -2.37 -13.31 7.39
CA GLU A 266 -1.02 -13.55 6.91
C GLU A 266 -0.18 -14.31 7.95
N ALA A 267 -0.22 -13.91 9.23
CA ALA A 267 0.54 -14.59 10.28
C ALA A 267 0.09 -16.06 10.46
N LYS A 268 -1.23 -16.33 10.46
CA LYS A 268 -1.77 -17.70 10.50
C LYS A 268 -1.33 -18.52 9.27
N ALA A 269 -1.34 -17.92 8.08
CA ALA A 269 -0.89 -18.58 6.85
C ALA A 269 0.61 -18.90 6.91
N GLU A 270 1.44 -17.96 7.38
CA GLU A 270 2.87 -18.14 7.51
C GLU A 270 3.25 -19.18 8.58
N LEU A 271 2.41 -19.38 9.59
CA LEU A 271 2.51 -20.47 10.58
C LEU A 271 1.94 -21.81 10.09
N GLY A 272 1.21 -21.84 8.96
CA GLY A 272 0.54 -23.06 8.47
C GLY A 272 -0.72 -23.44 9.26
N HIS A 273 -1.31 -22.50 10.00
CA HIS A 273 -2.47 -22.71 10.88
C HIS A 273 -3.75 -22.04 10.36
N LEU A 274 -3.72 -21.46 9.15
CA LEU A 274 -4.87 -20.77 8.57
C LEU A 274 -6.00 -21.75 8.23
N THR A 275 -7.21 -21.44 8.68
CA THR A 275 -8.44 -22.17 8.35
C THR A 275 -9.42 -21.27 7.59
N GLN A 276 -10.48 -21.87 7.02
CA GLN A 276 -11.56 -21.08 6.40
C GLN A 276 -12.25 -20.14 7.41
N VAL A 277 -12.42 -20.58 8.67
CA VAL A 277 -13.01 -19.75 9.74
C VAL A 277 -12.16 -18.51 10.00
N ASP A 278 -10.84 -18.64 9.91
CA ASP A 278 -9.93 -17.50 10.05
C ASP A 278 -10.09 -16.49 8.91
N LEU A 279 -10.25 -16.97 7.67
CA LEU A 279 -10.53 -16.10 6.51
C LEU A 279 -11.89 -15.39 6.64
N ASP A 280 -12.91 -16.12 7.09
CA ASP A 280 -14.28 -15.62 7.24
C ASP A 280 -14.37 -14.48 8.27
N LYS A 281 -13.58 -14.55 9.35
CA LYS A 281 -13.50 -13.48 10.37
C LYS A 281 -12.46 -12.40 10.07
N SER A 282 -11.77 -12.45 8.93
CA SER A 282 -10.72 -11.49 8.56
C SER A 282 -10.86 -10.95 7.14
N ILE A 283 -10.12 -11.51 6.17
CA ILE A 283 -10.09 -11.02 4.79
C ILE A 283 -11.47 -10.99 4.16
N ASN A 284 -12.32 -11.97 4.42
CA ASN A 284 -13.65 -12.02 3.83
C ASN A 284 -14.55 -10.86 4.27
N LEU A 285 -14.31 -10.26 5.45
CA LEU A 285 -14.99 -9.04 5.86
C LEU A 285 -14.64 -7.85 4.94
N LEU A 286 -13.38 -7.77 4.49
CA LEU A 286 -12.91 -6.74 3.55
C LEU A 286 -13.48 -6.94 2.15
N LYS A 287 -13.56 -8.20 1.70
CA LYS A 287 -14.17 -8.55 0.40
C LYS A 287 -15.67 -8.24 0.41
N GLN A 288 -16.37 -8.61 1.48
CA GLN A 288 -17.80 -8.36 1.65
C GLN A 288 -18.16 -6.88 1.67
N ARG A 289 -17.35 -6.02 2.29
CA ARG A 289 -17.56 -4.56 2.27
C ARG A 289 -17.75 -4.02 0.86
N VAL A 290 -17.07 -4.61 -0.13
CA VAL A 290 -17.11 -4.18 -1.53
C VAL A 290 -17.75 -5.22 -2.44
N ASN A 291 -18.62 -6.09 -1.88
CA ASN A 291 -19.37 -7.11 -2.60
C ASN A 291 -18.51 -8.06 -3.47
N MET A 292 -17.24 -8.24 -3.11
CA MET A 292 -16.36 -9.21 -3.73
C MET A 292 -16.63 -10.60 -3.15
N PRO A 293 -16.54 -11.68 -3.96
CA PRO A 293 -16.67 -13.04 -3.46
C PRO A 293 -15.67 -13.34 -2.33
N ASN A 294 -16.11 -14.14 -1.37
CA ASN A 294 -15.26 -14.62 -0.28
C ASN A 294 -14.08 -15.41 -0.84
N LEU A 295 -12.91 -15.24 -0.22
CA LEU A 295 -11.75 -16.10 -0.45
C LEU A 295 -12.02 -17.47 0.19
N ILE A 296 -11.96 -18.50 -0.65
CA ILE A 296 -12.10 -19.91 -0.26
C ILE A 296 -10.72 -20.54 -0.20
N LEU A 297 -10.35 -21.07 0.97
CA LEU A 297 -9.01 -21.58 1.25
C LEU A 297 -8.59 -22.70 0.30
N ASP A 298 -9.49 -23.67 0.08
CA ASP A 298 -9.21 -24.83 -0.77
C ASP A 298 -9.03 -24.42 -2.24
N ASP A 299 -9.90 -23.54 -2.76
CA ASP A 299 -9.82 -23.05 -4.13
C ASP A 299 -8.53 -22.24 -4.37
N ALA A 300 -8.20 -21.36 -3.42
CA ALA A 300 -6.99 -20.55 -3.50
C ALA A 300 -5.71 -21.41 -3.51
N ASN A 301 -5.72 -22.53 -2.80
CA ASN A 301 -4.59 -23.47 -2.75
C ASN A 301 -4.59 -24.50 -3.89
N ALA A 302 -5.71 -24.69 -4.58
CA ALA A 302 -5.81 -25.62 -5.70
C ALA A 302 -5.12 -25.07 -6.96
N ALA A 303 -5.10 -23.75 -7.15
CA ALA A 303 -4.48 -23.11 -8.30
C ALA A 303 -3.86 -21.76 -7.93
N ALA A 304 -2.53 -21.72 -7.80
CA ALA A 304 -1.79 -20.48 -7.58
C ALA A 304 -1.97 -19.49 -8.77
N ASP A 305 -1.97 -18.19 -8.48
CA ASP A 305 -1.93 -17.17 -9.52
C ASP A 305 -0.50 -17.03 -10.05
N ASN A 306 -0.30 -17.35 -11.33
CA ASN A 306 1.00 -17.20 -11.99
C ASN A 306 1.48 -15.75 -12.01
N PHE A 307 0.58 -14.78 -12.16
CA PHE A 307 0.92 -13.37 -12.14
C PHE A 307 1.47 -12.96 -10.77
N MET A 308 0.78 -13.32 -9.69
CA MET A 308 1.26 -13.06 -8.33
C MET A 308 2.52 -13.87 -8.01
N ALA A 309 2.57 -15.16 -8.36
CA ALA A 309 3.72 -16.02 -8.10
C ALA A 309 5.00 -15.48 -8.74
N SER A 310 4.89 -14.87 -9.92
CA SER A 310 6.04 -14.22 -10.60
C SER A 310 6.62 -13.03 -9.83
N GLN A 311 5.82 -12.36 -8.99
CA GLN A 311 6.25 -11.23 -8.17
C GLN A 311 6.78 -11.64 -6.79
N TYR A 312 6.40 -12.82 -6.30
CA TYR A 312 6.75 -13.30 -4.95
C TYR A 312 7.51 -14.62 -5.01
N ILE A 313 8.63 -14.62 -5.73
CA ILE A 313 9.45 -15.82 -6.01
C ILE A 313 9.97 -16.55 -4.77
N ASN A 314 10.10 -15.83 -3.64
CA ASN A 314 10.61 -16.37 -2.39
C ASN A 314 9.53 -17.07 -1.53
N VAL A 315 8.27 -17.11 -2.00
CA VAL A 315 7.22 -17.93 -1.38
C VAL A 315 7.48 -19.42 -1.67
N THR A 316 7.63 -20.19 -0.60
CA THR A 316 7.97 -21.63 -0.67
C THR A 316 7.07 -22.48 0.22
N GLY A 317 7.28 -23.81 0.20
CA GLY A 317 6.57 -24.74 1.08
C GLY A 317 5.06 -24.82 0.83
N SER A 318 4.29 -25.07 1.90
CA SER A 318 2.81 -25.12 1.87
C SER A 318 2.19 -23.82 1.37
N ASN A 319 2.87 -22.69 1.55
CA ASN A 319 2.40 -21.37 1.14
C ASN A 319 2.53 -21.14 -0.37
N LYS A 320 3.33 -21.94 -1.08
CA LYS A 320 3.39 -21.87 -2.55
C LYS A 320 2.05 -22.22 -3.22
N GLY A 321 1.16 -22.92 -2.52
CA GLY A 321 -0.13 -23.42 -3.03
C GLY A 321 -1.10 -22.34 -3.49
N GLY A 322 -1.03 -21.12 -2.93
CA GLY A 322 -1.70 -19.96 -3.50
C GLY A 322 -2.38 -19.02 -2.51
N VAL A 323 -2.91 -19.49 -1.37
CA VAL A 323 -3.67 -18.60 -0.45
C VAL A 323 -2.83 -17.44 0.05
N ILE A 324 -1.53 -17.63 0.34
CA ILE A 324 -0.65 -16.52 0.73
C ILE A 324 -0.54 -15.46 -0.35
N LEU A 325 -0.56 -15.84 -1.63
CA LEU A 325 -0.47 -14.90 -2.76
C LEU A 325 -1.75 -14.07 -2.83
N GLU A 326 -2.90 -14.67 -2.57
CA GLU A 326 -4.19 -13.96 -2.48
C GLU A 326 -4.24 -13.03 -1.25
N ILE A 327 -3.69 -13.45 -0.10
CA ILE A 327 -3.53 -12.57 1.08
C ILE A 327 -2.66 -11.35 0.75
N ARG A 328 -1.55 -11.56 0.04
CA ARG A 328 -0.67 -10.46 -0.41
C ARG A 328 -1.33 -9.57 -1.45
N ARG A 329 -2.15 -10.14 -2.36
CA ARG A 329 -2.99 -9.37 -3.30
C ARG A 329 -3.91 -8.44 -2.54
N GLU A 330 -4.67 -9.00 -1.61
CA GLU A 330 -5.66 -8.29 -0.82
C GLU A 330 -4.98 -7.20 0.01
N ARG A 331 -3.83 -7.49 0.63
CA ARG A 331 -3.03 -6.49 1.35
C ARG A 331 -2.60 -5.33 0.46
N ARG A 332 -2.09 -5.63 -0.74
CA ARG A 332 -1.63 -4.62 -1.71
C ARG A 332 -2.77 -3.70 -2.17
N ILE A 333 -3.95 -4.27 -2.43
CA ILE A 333 -5.14 -3.52 -2.85
C ILE A 333 -5.71 -2.70 -1.70
N GLU A 334 -5.92 -3.34 -0.55
CA GLU A 334 -6.58 -2.76 0.59
C GLU A 334 -5.80 -1.57 1.15
N LEU A 335 -4.47 -1.70 1.27
CA LEU A 335 -3.57 -0.73 1.89
C LEU A 335 -2.84 0.19 0.89
N PHE A 336 -3.32 0.27 -0.36
CA PHE A 336 -2.72 1.16 -1.36
C PHE A 336 -2.75 2.63 -0.89
N MET A 337 -1.65 3.37 -1.08
CA MET A 337 -1.42 4.74 -0.54
C MET A 337 -1.41 4.88 0.99
N GLU A 338 -1.10 3.82 1.72
CA GLU A 338 -1.02 3.87 3.19
C GLU A 338 0.40 3.55 3.72
N ASN A 339 1.44 3.74 2.88
CA ASN A 339 2.87 3.57 3.21
C ASN A 339 3.33 2.15 3.58
N PHE A 340 2.61 1.10 3.16
CA PHE A 340 3.00 -0.29 3.47
C PHE A 340 3.84 -0.99 2.41
N ARG A 341 3.77 -0.59 1.13
CA ARG A 341 4.32 -1.39 0.02
C ARG A 341 5.82 -1.63 0.13
N TRP A 342 6.61 -0.62 0.52
CA TRP A 342 8.05 -0.80 0.70
C TRP A 342 8.34 -1.80 1.82
N ASP A 343 7.77 -1.58 3.00
CA ASP A 343 7.98 -2.44 4.16
C ASP A 343 7.51 -3.90 3.89
N ASP A 344 6.42 -4.07 3.13
CA ASP A 344 5.94 -5.37 2.65
C ASP A 344 6.95 -6.08 1.73
N ILE A 345 7.54 -5.36 0.78
CA ILE A 345 8.57 -5.93 -0.10
C ILE A 345 9.82 -6.33 0.68
N VAL A 346 10.26 -5.49 1.63
CA VAL A 346 11.47 -5.74 2.44
C VAL A 346 11.30 -6.99 3.31
N ARG A 347 10.18 -7.11 4.03
CA ARG A 347 9.93 -8.25 4.93
C ARG A 347 9.68 -9.56 4.18
N TRP A 348 9.08 -9.51 2.99
CA TRP A 348 8.91 -10.70 2.16
C TRP A 348 10.16 -11.11 1.40
N LYS A 349 11.24 -10.30 1.47
CA LYS A 349 12.41 -10.43 0.61
C LYS A 349 11.96 -10.53 -0.86
N ALA A 350 11.21 -9.54 -1.35
CA ALA A 350 10.60 -9.55 -2.68
C ALA A 350 11.10 -8.39 -3.57
N GLY A 351 12.37 -8.02 -3.44
CA GLY A 351 12.98 -6.86 -4.08
C GLY A 351 12.91 -6.87 -5.60
N GLU A 352 12.95 -8.07 -6.21
CA GLU A 352 12.74 -8.25 -7.65
C GLU A 352 11.36 -7.74 -8.14
N ALA A 353 10.36 -7.64 -7.26
CA ALA A 353 9.10 -7.01 -7.64
C ALA A 353 9.24 -5.50 -7.95
N LEU A 354 10.32 -4.85 -7.49
CA LEU A 354 10.64 -3.45 -7.75
C LEU A 354 11.47 -3.22 -9.01
N THR A 355 12.04 -4.29 -9.59
CA THR A 355 12.80 -4.22 -10.85
C THR A 355 11.86 -4.20 -12.06
N GLN A 356 10.59 -4.58 -11.87
CA GLN A 356 9.58 -4.56 -12.91
C GLN A 356 9.37 -3.14 -13.44
N PRO A 357 9.39 -2.95 -14.78
CA PRO A 357 9.13 -1.65 -15.38
C PRO A 357 7.74 -1.10 -14.99
N ILE A 358 7.69 0.18 -14.63
CA ILE A 358 6.42 0.86 -14.38
C ILE A 358 5.71 1.06 -15.72
N ARG A 359 4.44 0.67 -15.78
CA ARG A 359 3.59 0.84 -16.96
C ARG A 359 2.27 1.52 -16.60
N GLY A 360 1.69 2.21 -17.57
CA GLY A 360 0.42 2.92 -17.47
C GLY A 360 -0.62 2.43 -18.46
N LEU A 361 -1.62 3.26 -18.75
CA LEU A 361 -2.72 2.95 -19.67
C LEU A 361 -2.24 2.45 -21.02
N TYR A 362 -3.05 1.59 -21.64
CA TYR A 362 -2.86 1.14 -23.00
C TYR A 362 -3.48 2.13 -24.00
N PHE A 363 -2.71 2.46 -25.04
CA PHE A 363 -3.14 3.15 -26.25
C PHE A 363 -2.61 2.40 -27.47
N ASP A 364 -3.46 2.23 -28.49
CA ASP A 364 -3.10 1.55 -29.74
C ASP A 364 -2.29 2.42 -30.71
N GLY A 365 -2.05 3.70 -30.37
CA GLY A 365 -1.16 4.60 -31.08
C GLY A 365 -1.61 6.06 -31.05
N VAL A 366 -1.45 6.75 -32.18
CA VAL A 366 -2.02 8.08 -32.44
C VAL A 366 -3.53 7.95 -32.66
N GLY A 367 -4.32 8.79 -32.01
CA GLY A 367 -5.78 8.69 -32.12
C GLY A 367 -6.54 9.57 -31.13
N SER A 368 -7.87 9.48 -31.23
CA SER A 368 -8.81 10.11 -30.30
C SER A 368 -9.40 9.03 -29.39
N TYR A 369 -9.41 9.29 -28.09
CA TYR A 369 -9.79 8.33 -27.06
C TYR A 369 -10.89 8.90 -26.17
N ASP A 370 -11.94 8.10 -25.99
CA ASP A 370 -13.00 8.28 -25.00
C ASP A 370 -12.64 7.49 -23.73
N LEU A 371 -12.45 8.21 -22.63
CA LEU A 371 -12.12 7.69 -21.31
C LEU A 371 -13.29 7.80 -20.32
N THR A 372 -14.45 8.30 -20.75
CA THR A 372 -15.69 8.40 -19.97
C THR A 372 -16.77 7.44 -20.44
N GLY A 373 -16.65 6.89 -21.66
CA GLY A 373 -17.62 5.99 -22.27
C GLY A 373 -18.90 6.67 -22.74
N ASP A 374 -18.89 8.01 -22.88
CA ASP A 374 -20.05 8.80 -23.29
C ASP A 374 -20.11 9.07 -24.81
N GLY A 375 -19.12 8.59 -25.57
CA GLY A 375 -19.00 8.79 -27.01
C GLY A 375 -18.26 10.07 -27.40
N GLU A 376 -17.84 10.89 -26.43
CA GLU A 376 -17.07 12.10 -26.67
C GLU A 376 -15.56 11.87 -26.49
N THR A 377 -14.75 12.57 -27.29
CA THR A 377 -13.29 12.48 -27.14
C THR A 377 -12.85 13.20 -25.87
N ASN A 378 -11.98 12.57 -25.05
CA ASN A 378 -11.36 13.22 -23.91
C ASN A 378 -9.85 13.44 -24.10
N VAL A 379 -9.20 12.55 -24.86
CA VAL A 379 -7.74 12.56 -25.08
C VAL A 379 -7.46 12.40 -26.57
N VAL A 380 -6.53 13.19 -27.09
CA VAL A 380 -5.99 13.05 -28.45
C VAL A 380 -4.48 12.89 -28.36
N LEU A 381 -4.00 11.76 -28.90
CA LEU A 381 -2.58 11.46 -29.03
C LEU A 381 -2.15 11.77 -30.45
N TYR A 382 -1.07 12.53 -30.60
CA TYR A 382 -0.60 12.98 -31.91
C TYR A 382 0.92 12.93 -32.04
N GLU A 383 1.38 12.98 -33.29
CA GLU A 383 2.77 13.18 -33.66
C GLU A 383 2.92 14.46 -34.48
N GLY A 384 4.13 15.04 -34.49
CA GLY A 384 4.38 16.28 -35.24
C GLY A 384 3.75 17.51 -34.59
N GLU A 385 2.95 18.26 -35.37
CA GLU A 385 2.28 19.48 -34.92
C GLU A 385 0.92 19.15 -34.29
N GLN A 386 0.54 19.89 -33.25
CA GLN A 386 -0.76 19.74 -32.62
C GLN A 386 -1.89 19.96 -33.65
N PRO A 387 -2.98 19.16 -33.63
CA PRO A 387 -4.13 19.36 -34.51
C PRO A 387 -4.65 20.80 -34.50
N ALA A 388 -4.89 21.36 -35.68
CA ALA A 388 -5.48 22.69 -35.82
C ALA A 388 -6.92 22.71 -35.29
N ASN A 389 -7.28 23.74 -34.50
CA ASN A 389 -8.56 23.91 -33.82
C ASN A 389 -8.80 22.92 -32.64
N PRO A 390 -8.07 23.08 -31.52
CA PRO A 390 -8.30 22.25 -30.34
C PRO A 390 -9.71 22.42 -29.79
N ILE A 391 -10.34 21.30 -29.43
CA ILE A 391 -11.66 21.27 -28.83
C ILE A 391 -11.51 21.57 -27.33
N ALA A 392 -12.33 22.51 -26.82
CA ALA A 392 -12.31 22.84 -25.41
C ALA A 392 -12.69 21.61 -24.55
N GLY A 393 -11.88 21.32 -23.53
CA GLY A 393 -12.08 20.16 -22.64
C GLY A 393 -11.35 18.89 -23.09
N VAL A 394 -10.87 18.83 -24.34
CA VAL A 394 -10.04 17.71 -24.83
C VAL A 394 -8.58 17.93 -24.44
N GLN A 395 -7.93 16.88 -23.95
CA GLN A 395 -6.51 16.87 -23.63
C GLN A 395 -5.71 16.43 -24.85
N TYR A 396 -4.65 17.15 -25.20
CA TYR A 396 -3.80 16.85 -26.35
C TYR A 396 -2.38 16.51 -25.88
N TYR A 397 -1.86 15.37 -26.32
CA TYR A 397 -0.52 14.93 -25.95
C TYR A 397 0.29 14.45 -27.15
N LYS A 398 1.50 14.96 -27.25
CA LYS A 398 2.47 14.58 -28.27
C LYS A 398 3.25 13.34 -27.84
N LEU A 399 3.12 12.26 -28.60
CA LEU A 399 3.90 11.04 -28.37
C LEU A 399 5.40 11.31 -28.55
N GLY A 400 6.21 10.74 -27.66
CA GLY A 400 7.66 10.93 -27.63
C GLY A 400 8.11 12.25 -27.00
N SER A 401 7.18 13.11 -26.55
CA SER A 401 7.47 14.35 -25.83
C SER A 401 6.71 14.42 -24.50
N ASP A 402 5.39 14.39 -24.55
CA ASP A 402 4.56 14.52 -23.33
C ASP A 402 4.43 13.19 -22.59
N PHE A 403 4.46 12.09 -23.33
CA PHE A 403 4.70 10.74 -22.81
C PHE A 403 5.20 9.79 -23.90
N THR A 404 5.75 8.67 -23.45
CA THR A 404 6.24 7.57 -24.29
C THR A 404 5.34 6.35 -24.13
N LEU A 405 5.18 5.59 -25.20
CA LEU A 405 4.56 4.27 -25.17
C LEU A 405 5.66 3.21 -25.33
N ASP A 406 5.53 2.08 -24.64
CA ASP A 406 6.36 0.91 -24.90
C ASP A 406 5.93 0.18 -26.18
N ALA A 407 6.63 -0.90 -26.53
CA ALA A 407 6.35 -1.68 -27.73
C ALA A 407 4.95 -2.34 -27.76
N ASN A 408 4.27 -2.41 -26.61
CA ASN A 408 2.93 -2.97 -26.48
C ASN A 408 1.85 -1.88 -26.40
N GLY A 409 2.20 -0.60 -26.55
CA GLY A 409 1.26 0.52 -26.46
C GLY A 409 0.95 0.96 -25.02
N LEU A 410 1.69 0.50 -24.02
CA LEU A 410 1.51 0.94 -22.64
C LEU A 410 2.25 2.25 -22.41
N ILE A 411 1.66 3.20 -21.67
CA ILE A 411 2.41 4.36 -21.17
C ILE A 411 3.65 3.86 -20.42
N ASP A 412 4.82 4.34 -20.84
CA ASP A 412 6.08 4.15 -20.16
C ASP A 412 6.52 5.49 -19.57
N PRO A 413 6.30 5.75 -18.26
CA PRO A 413 6.69 7.01 -17.65
C PRO A 413 8.21 7.16 -17.48
N HIS A 414 8.97 6.06 -17.55
CA HIS A 414 10.38 6.03 -17.20
C HIS A 414 11.18 5.11 -18.14
N PRO A 415 11.20 5.39 -19.46
CA PRO A 415 11.83 4.52 -20.45
C PRO A 415 13.32 4.28 -20.18
N ASP A 416 14.02 5.27 -19.63
CA ASP A 416 15.44 5.19 -19.26
C ASP A 416 15.74 4.30 -18.04
N TYR A 417 14.69 3.87 -17.33
CA TYR A 417 14.79 3.08 -16.10
C TYR A 417 14.05 1.74 -16.20
N ASN A 418 13.95 1.18 -17.41
CA ASN A 418 13.38 -0.15 -17.62
C ASN A 418 14.34 -1.29 -17.22
N ASN A 419 15.59 -0.98 -16.91
CA ASN A 419 16.66 -1.90 -16.50
C ASN A 419 17.05 -1.73 -15.02
N ARG A 420 16.12 -1.27 -14.17
CA ARG A 420 16.36 -1.17 -12.72
C ARG A 420 16.78 -2.53 -12.18
N THR A 421 17.73 -2.51 -11.26
CA THR A 421 18.20 -3.69 -10.55
C THR A 421 17.95 -3.51 -9.06
N PHE A 422 17.80 -4.63 -8.36
CA PHE A 422 17.71 -4.65 -6.91
C PHE A 422 18.70 -5.69 -6.39
N ASP A 423 19.59 -5.29 -5.49
CA ASP A 423 20.54 -6.19 -4.86
C ASP A 423 19.94 -6.74 -3.56
N GLU A 424 19.45 -7.99 -3.61
CA GLU A 424 18.81 -8.64 -2.45
C GLU A 424 19.74 -8.85 -1.25
N ASP A 425 21.05 -8.68 -1.40
CA ASP A 425 22.02 -8.78 -0.32
C ASP A 425 22.44 -7.42 0.24
N LYS A 426 21.86 -6.31 -0.27
CA LYS A 426 22.25 -4.94 0.11
C LYS A 426 21.08 -3.97 0.25
N ASP A 427 20.20 -3.88 -0.75
CA ASP A 427 19.25 -2.78 -0.93
C ASP A 427 18.04 -2.85 0.03
N TYR A 428 17.93 -3.91 0.83
CA TYR A 428 16.90 -4.03 1.87
C TYR A 428 17.18 -3.16 3.10
N LEU A 429 18.42 -2.69 3.30
CA LEU A 429 18.82 -1.82 4.39
C LEU A 429 19.52 -0.58 3.83
N TYR A 430 19.30 0.57 4.46
CA TYR A 430 20.05 1.78 4.15
C TYR A 430 21.46 1.71 4.75
N PRO A 431 22.45 2.38 4.15
CA PRO A 431 23.78 2.48 4.74
C PRO A 431 23.72 3.25 6.07
N ILE A 432 24.48 2.80 7.06
CA ILE A 432 24.75 3.57 8.27
C ILE A 432 25.48 4.85 7.85
N PRO A 433 25.04 6.04 8.30
CA PRO A 433 25.67 7.29 7.90
C PRO A 433 27.16 7.32 8.28
N ARG A 434 28.01 7.72 7.32
CA ARG A 434 29.47 7.75 7.51
C ARG A 434 29.91 8.53 8.75
N LEU A 435 29.21 9.61 9.10
CA LEU A 435 29.52 10.40 10.28
C LEU A 435 29.32 9.58 11.57
N GLU A 436 28.27 8.77 11.64
CA GLU A 436 28.00 7.91 12.80
C GLU A 436 29.10 6.84 12.95
N LEU A 437 29.55 6.24 11.84
CA LEU A 437 30.68 5.30 11.84
C LEU A 437 32.00 5.94 12.30
N GLN A 438 32.17 7.25 12.06
CA GLN A 438 33.35 8.01 12.52
C GLN A 438 33.25 8.39 14.00
N LEU A 439 32.04 8.71 14.47
CA LEU A 439 31.79 9.07 15.86
C LEU A 439 31.86 7.86 16.78
N ASN A 440 31.30 6.73 16.34
CA ASN A 440 31.29 5.48 17.06
C ASN A 440 31.99 4.38 16.24
N PRO A 441 33.29 4.13 16.46
CA PRO A 441 34.07 3.15 15.71
C PRO A 441 33.70 1.69 16.03
N ASN A 442 32.78 1.45 16.98
CA ASN A 442 32.27 0.11 17.29
C ASN A 442 31.02 -0.25 16.45
N LEU A 443 30.51 0.68 15.64
CA LEU A 443 29.48 0.39 14.65
C LEU A 443 30.08 -0.31 13.43
N ASN A 444 29.32 -1.27 12.89
CA ASN A 444 29.61 -1.89 11.60
C ASN A 444 28.66 -1.34 10.54
N GLN A 445 29.15 -1.26 9.31
CA GLN A 445 28.31 -0.96 8.16
C GLN A 445 27.39 -2.15 7.84
N ASN A 446 26.23 -1.87 7.27
CA ASN A 446 25.32 -2.89 6.75
C ASN A 446 25.97 -3.71 5.63
N PRO A 447 25.54 -4.97 5.42
CA PRO A 447 26.13 -5.84 4.40
C PRO A 447 26.19 -5.18 3.03
N ASN A 448 27.35 -5.30 2.36
CA ASN A 448 27.61 -4.82 1.00
C ASN A 448 27.49 -3.29 0.79
N TRP A 449 27.40 -2.50 1.87
CA TRP A 449 27.61 -1.06 1.85
C TRP A 449 29.06 -0.73 2.23
N GLU A 450 29.62 0.35 1.66
CA GLU A 450 31.01 0.80 1.86
C GLU A 450 31.12 2.18 2.53
#